data_AF-A0A7W5FNT0-F1
#
_entry.id   AF-A0A7W5FNT0-F1
#
_cell.length_a   1.000
_cell.length_b   1.000
_cell.length_c   1.000
_cell.angle_alpha   90.00
_cell.angle_beta   90.00
_cell.angle_gamma   90.00
#
_symmetry.space_group_name_H-M   'P 1'
#
loop_
_entity.id
_entity.type
_entity.pdbx_description
1 polymer ?
#
loop_
_entity_poly.entity_id
_entity_poly.type
_entity_poly.pdbx_seq_one_letter_code
_entity_poly.pdbx_strand_id
1 'polypeptide(L)'
;MRQMRPGDWLVYYSPRTDMTNGKPLQSFTAIGQVADERVYEFRMSDSFVPFRRDINYYPCREVKIADLLERLSFTQGSRYWGQRFRYGHFEISEEDFLLISSSMLCDMEALHGIRS
;
A
#
# COMPACT_ATOMS: atom_id res chain seq x y z
N MET A 1 1.85 0.00 11.53
CA MET A 1 3.33 0.10 11.47
C MET A 1 4.05 -0.59 12.63
N ARG A 2 3.57 -0.51 13.89
CA ARG A 2 4.23 -1.16 15.03
C ARG A 2 4.26 -2.70 14.98
N GLN A 3 3.40 -3.32 14.17
CA GLN A 3 3.26 -4.78 14.04
C GLN A 3 3.90 -5.37 12.78
N MET A 4 4.36 -4.55 11.83
CA MET A 4 4.96 -5.07 10.60
C MET A 4 6.27 -5.82 10.95
N ARG A 5 6.74 -6.72 10.10
CA ARG A 5 8.01 -7.43 10.23
C ARG A 5 8.82 -7.27 8.94
N PRO A 6 10.15 -7.46 8.97
CA PRO A 6 10.94 -7.59 7.75
C PRO A 6 10.30 -8.65 6.85
N GLY A 7 10.23 -8.37 5.55
CA GLY A 7 9.57 -9.24 4.58
C GLY A 7 8.09 -8.97 4.39
N ASP A 8 7.42 -8.21 5.26
CA ASP A 8 6.03 -7.80 5.04
C ASP A 8 5.93 -6.90 3.81
N TRP A 9 4.84 -7.06 3.06
CA TRP A 9 4.55 -6.26 1.89
C TRP A 9 3.60 -5.11 2.19
N LEU A 10 3.80 -4.00 1.48
CA LEU A 10 2.94 -2.83 1.54
C LEU A 10 2.52 -2.42 0.13
N VAL A 11 1.25 -2.01 0.02
CA VAL A 11 0.74 -1.26 -1.13
C VAL A 11 0.18 0.06 -0.63
N TYR A 12 0.53 1.14 -1.32
CA TYR A 12 0.04 2.48 -1.04
C TYR A 12 -1.17 2.79 -1.92
N TYR A 13 -2.23 3.28 -1.29
CA TYR A 13 -3.38 3.85 -1.96
C TYR A 13 -3.39 5.37 -1.78
N SER A 14 -3.45 6.09 -2.90
CA SER A 14 -3.53 7.54 -2.94
C SER A 14 -4.96 7.96 -3.30
N PRO A 15 -5.74 8.54 -2.36
CA PRO A 15 -7.09 9.01 -2.66
C PRO A 15 -7.08 10.23 -3.59
N ARG A 16 -6.05 11.07 -3.51
CA ARG A 16 -5.88 12.31 -4.27
C ARG A 16 -4.43 12.49 -4.69
N THR A 17 -4.19 13.35 -5.68
CA THR A 17 -2.82 13.70 -6.14
C THR A 17 -2.03 14.47 -5.10
N ASP A 18 -2.73 15.22 -4.23
CA ASP A 18 -2.13 16.08 -3.20
C ASP A 18 -2.93 15.98 -1.89
N MET A 19 -2.25 16.29 -0.78
CA MET A 19 -2.75 16.05 0.59
C MET A 19 -4.00 16.85 0.95
N THR A 20 -4.20 18.04 0.35
CA THR A 20 -5.30 18.95 0.73
C THR A 20 -6.31 19.16 -0.40
N ASN A 21 -5.85 19.53 -1.61
CA ASN A 21 -6.71 19.98 -2.71
C ASN A 21 -6.48 19.25 -4.04
N GLY A 22 -5.75 18.14 -4.04
CA GLY A 22 -5.45 17.40 -5.27
C GLY A 22 -6.71 16.88 -5.96
N LYS A 23 -6.60 16.55 -7.25
CA LYS A 23 -7.71 15.87 -7.95
C LYS A 23 -7.86 14.45 -7.39
N PRO A 24 -9.07 13.86 -7.40
CA PRO A 24 -9.23 12.45 -7.05
C PRO A 24 -8.29 11.58 -7.89
N LEU A 25 -7.45 10.79 -7.21
CA LEU A 25 -6.53 9.86 -7.85
C LEU A 25 -7.07 8.44 -7.73
N GLN A 26 -7.49 8.05 -6.52
CA GLN A 26 -8.10 6.75 -6.20
C GLN A 26 -7.34 5.58 -6.84
N SER A 27 -6.04 5.55 -6.64
CA SER A 27 -5.14 4.57 -7.29
C SER A 27 -4.20 3.95 -6.27
N PHE A 28 -3.80 2.72 -6.55
CA PHE A 28 -2.60 2.14 -5.97
C PHE A 28 -1.38 2.72 -6.70
N THR A 29 -0.43 3.28 -5.96
CA THR A 29 0.62 4.16 -6.50
C THR A 29 2.04 3.73 -6.15
N ALA A 30 2.20 2.92 -5.11
CA ALA A 30 3.50 2.34 -4.76
C ALA A 30 3.31 0.97 -4.13
N ILE A 31 4.29 0.10 -4.35
CA ILE A 31 4.38 -1.23 -3.76
C ILE A 31 5.81 -1.46 -3.29
N GLY A 32 5.96 -2.08 -2.13
CA GLY A 32 7.27 -2.29 -1.51
C GLY A 32 7.24 -3.35 -0.43
N GLN A 33 8.44 -3.76 -0.02
CA GLN A 33 8.64 -4.73 1.05
C GLN A 33 9.44 -4.09 2.19
N VAL A 34 9.09 -4.40 3.43
CA VAL A 34 9.84 -3.93 4.62
C VAL A 34 11.26 -4.51 4.56
N ALA A 35 12.25 -3.62 4.47
CA ALA A 35 13.65 -3.97 4.23
C ALA A 35 14.33 -4.56 5.47
N ASP A 36 14.09 -4.00 6.66
CA ASP A 36 14.70 -4.46 7.91
C ASP A 36 13.86 -4.13 9.16
N GLU A 37 14.35 -4.55 10.34
CA GLU A 37 13.71 -4.25 11.64
C GLU A 37 14.01 -2.84 12.16
N ARG A 38 14.81 -2.03 11.44
CA ARG A 38 15.27 -0.73 11.95
C ARG A 38 14.14 0.28 11.84
N VAL A 39 13.36 0.31 12.91
CA VAL A 39 12.50 1.44 13.20
C VAL A 39 13.40 2.57 13.69
N TYR A 40 13.60 3.58 12.85
CA TYR A 40 14.25 4.81 13.30
C TYR A 40 13.19 5.83 13.71
N GLU A 41 13.39 6.36 14.91
CA GLU A 41 12.67 7.50 15.44
C GLU A 41 13.17 8.77 14.75
N PHE A 42 12.43 9.27 13.76
CA PHE A 42 12.71 10.59 13.21
C PHE A 42 11.90 11.64 13.97
N ARG A 43 12.54 12.38 14.87
CA ARG A 43 11.88 13.42 15.67
C ARG A 43 11.40 14.56 14.74
N MET A 44 10.11 14.59 14.43
CA MET A 44 9.48 15.67 13.65
C MET A 44 9.08 16.86 14.52
N SER A 45 8.86 16.65 15.82
CA SER A 45 8.71 17.68 16.86
C SER A 45 8.99 17.08 18.25
N ASP A 46 9.06 17.91 19.31
CA ASP A 46 9.24 17.44 20.70
C ASP A 46 8.11 16.51 21.21
N SER A 47 7.01 16.39 20.47
CA SER A 47 5.82 15.62 20.85
C SER A 47 5.30 14.65 19.77
N PHE A 48 5.96 14.55 18.61
CA PHE A 48 5.57 13.62 17.55
C PHE A 48 6.79 13.01 16.85
N VAL A 49 7.00 11.72 17.09
CA VAL A 49 8.08 10.93 16.49
C VAL A 49 7.43 9.78 15.70
N PRO A 50 7.13 9.97 14.41
CA PRO A 50 6.59 8.89 13.61
C PRO A 50 7.66 7.82 13.41
N PHE A 51 7.32 6.58 13.77
CA PHE A 51 8.12 5.40 13.46
C PHE A 51 8.23 5.27 11.93
N ARG A 52 9.44 5.38 11.39
CA ARG A 52 9.73 5.10 9.98
C ARG A 52 10.42 3.75 9.87
N ARG A 53 10.05 2.99 8.84
CA ARG A 53 10.70 1.75 8.45
C ARG A 53 11.22 1.90 7.04
N ASP A 54 12.37 1.32 6.77
CA ASP A 54 12.89 1.26 5.41
C ASP A 54 12.07 0.29 4.58
N ILE A 55 11.61 0.78 3.43
CA ILE A 55 10.82 0.01 2.47
C ILE A 55 11.65 -0.08 1.18
N ASN A 56 11.89 -1.30 0.73
CA ASN A 56 12.41 -1.57 -0.61
C ASN A 56 11.25 -1.43 -1.60
N TYR A 57 11.20 -0.30 -2.30
CA TYR A 57 10.17 -0.04 -3.31
C TYR A 57 10.52 -0.71 -4.64
N TYR A 58 9.49 -1.21 -5.32
CA TYR A 58 9.62 -1.81 -6.64
C TYR A 58 9.11 -0.85 -7.72
N PRO A 59 9.74 -0.81 -8.91
CA PRO A 59 9.17 -0.14 -10.08
C PRO A 59 7.78 -0.71 -10.37
N CYS A 60 6.80 0.17 -10.51
CA CYS A 60 5.41 -0.23 -10.72
C CYS A 60 4.65 0.83 -11.53
N ARG A 61 3.52 0.42 -12.11
CA ARG A 61 2.54 1.34 -12.67
C ARG A 61 1.44 1.64 -11.67
N GLU A 62 0.84 2.82 -11.80
CA GLU A 62 -0.38 3.17 -11.08
C GLU A 62 -1.55 2.29 -11.56
N VAL A 63 -2.40 1.86 -10.61
CA VAL A 63 -3.61 1.08 -10.91
C VAL A 63 -4.81 1.74 -10.25
N LYS A 64 -5.85 2.05 -11.02
CA LYS A 64 -7.09 2.63 -10.47
C LYS A 64 -7.79 1.56 -9.64
N ILE A 65 -8.23 1.91 -8.42
CA ILE A 65 -9.00 0.95 -7.60
C ILE A 65 -10.30 0.54 -8.31
N ALA A 66 -10.87 1.43 -9.13
CA ALA A 66 -12.05 1.18 -9.95
C ALA A 66 -11.92 -0.09 -10.82
N ASP A 67 -10.72 -0.40 -11.32
CA ASP A 67 -10.46 -1.56 -12.17
C ASP A 67 -10.51 -2.89 -11.40
N LEU A 68 -10.44 -2.82 -10.06
CA LEU A 68 -10.34 -3.96 -9.16
C LEU A 68 -11.50 -4.04 -8.14
N LEU A 69 -12.42 -3.07 -8.11
CA LEU A 69 -13.45 -2.94 -7.06
C LEU A 69 -14.31 -4.19 -6.87
N GLU A 70 -14.64 -4.89 -7.95
CA GLU A 70 -15.50 -6.09 -7.90
C GLU A 70 -14.74 -7.36 -7.57
N ARG A 71 -13.41 -7.31 -7.57
CA ARG A 71 -12.53 -8.47 -7.41
C ARG A 71 -11.83 -8.50 -6.05
N LEU A 72 -11.68 -7.35 -5.41
CA LEU A 72 -11.04 -7.25 -4.10
C LEU A 72 -12.05 -7.55 -3.00
N SER A 73 -11.71 -8.48 -2.10
CA SER A 73 -12.60 -8.90 -1.01
C SER A 73 -13.00 -7.74 -0.09
N PHE A 74 -12.10 -6.76 0.08
CA PHE A 74 -12.36 -5.60 0.92
C PHE A 74 -13.19 -4.48 0.24
N THR A 75 -13.51 -4.60 -1.05
CA THR A 75 -14.38 -3.63 -1.75
C THR A 75 -15.63 -4.26 -2.38
N GLN A 76 -15.57 -5.53 -2.76
CA GLN A 76 -16.65 -6.23 -3.46
C GLN A 76 -17.95 -6.18 -2.64
N GLY A 77 -19.05 -5.81 -3.31
CA GLY A 77 -20.38 -5.74 -2.68
C GLY A 77 -20.61 -4.56 -1.74
N SER A 78 -19.64 -3.64 -1.59
CA SER A 78 -19.77 -2.49 -0.68
C SER A 78 -19.80 -1.16 -1.42
N ARG A 79 -20.91 -0.41 -1.31
CA ARG A 79 -20.99 0.98 -1.77
C ARG A 79 -20.16 1.95 -0.92
N TYR A 80 -19.65 1.49 0.23
CA TYR A 80 -18.92 2.28 1.21
C TYR A 80 -17.46 1.82 1.35
N TRP A 81 -16.90 1.20 0.30
CA TRP A 81 -15.53 0.69 0.30
C TRP A 81 -14.49 1.73 0.73
N GLY A 82 -14.69 3.01 0.37
CA GLY A 82 -13.79 4.11 0.71
C GLY A 82 -13.61 4.35 2.21
N GLN A 83 -14.53 3.87 3.05
CA GLN A 83 -14.45 4.01 4.50
C GLN A 83 -13.24 3.27 5.10
N ARG A 84 -12.83 2.14 4.51
CA ARG A 84 -11.69 1.34 4.97
C ARG A 84 -10.36 2.11 4.92
N PHE A 85 -10.22 3.02 3.95
CA PHE A 85 -8.99 3.80 3.76
C PHE A 85 -8.80 4.97 4.74
N ARG A 86 -9.78 5.27 5.60
CA ARG A 86 -9.69 6.39 6.56
C ARG A 86 -8.80 6.09 7.77
N TYR A 87 -8.47 4.83 8.02
CA TYR A 87 -7.73 4.41 9.22
C TYR A 87 -6.20 4.41 9.03
N GLY A 88 -5.72 4.98 7.92
CA GLY A 88 -4.30 5.14 7.61
C GLY A 88 -3.65 3.87 7.05
N HIS A 89 -3.82 2.72 7.71
CA HIS A 89 -3.42 1.41 7.21
C HIS A 89 -4.33 0.30 7.74
N PHE A 90 -4.48 -0.76 6.97
CA PHE A 90 -5.19 -1.97 7.36
C PHE A 90 -4.58 -3.16 6.63
N GLU A 91 -4.79 -4.36 7.16
CA GLU A 91 -4.35 -5.62 6.56
C GLU A 91 -5.35 -6.07 5.49
N ILE A 92 -4.83 -6.64 4.40
CA ILE A 92 -5.61 -7.25 3.31
C ILE A 92 -5.20 -8.71 3.17
N SER A 93 -6.06 -9.53 2.55
CA SER A 93 -5.71 -10.92 2.30
C SER A 93 -4.56 -11.04 1.30
N GLU A 94 -3.90 -12.19 1.31
CA GLU A 94 -2.84 -12.51 0.33
C GLU A 94 -3.39 -12.46 -1.10
N GLU A 95 -4.59 -12.97 -1.34
CA GLU A 95 -5.22 -12.96 -2.66
C GLU A 95 -5.47 -11.54 -3.18
N ASP A 96 -5.96 -10.64 -2.32
CA ASP A 96 -6.15 -9.24 -2.68
C ASP A 96 -4.81 -8.56 -2.97
N PHE A 97 -3.79 -8.84 -2.17
CA PHE A 97 -2.44 -8.33 -2.40
C PHE A 97 -1.86 -8.83 -3.74
N LEU A 98 -1.98 -10.12 -4.03
CA LEU A 98 -1.53 -10.72 -5.30
C LEU A 98 -2.27 -10.12 -6.50
N LEU A 99 -3.57 -9.85 -6.35
CA LEU A 99 -4.36 -9.21 -7.39
C LEU A 99 -3.90 -7.78 -7.69
N ILE A 100 -3.67 -6.99 -6.64
CA ILE A 100 -3.19 -5.61 -6.79
C ILE A 100 -1.77 -5.61 -7.37
N SER A 101 -0.86 -6.38 -6.78
CA SER A 101 0.56 -6.43 -7.18
C SER A 101 0.74 -6.93 -8.61
N SER A 102 0.00 -7.96 -9.05
CA SER A 102 0.01 -8.41 -10.46
C SER A 102 -0.50 -7.37 -11.44
N SER A 103 -1.36 -6.46 -10.99
CA SER A 103 -1.82 -5.34 -11.80
C SER A 103 -0.79 -4.21 -11.82
N MET A 104 0.01 -4.03 -10.76
CA MET A 104 0.99 -2.95 -10.61
C MET A 104 2.37 -3.27 -11.19
N LEU A 105 2.82 -4.52 -11.12
CA LEU A 105 4.16 -4.94 -11.48
C LEU A 105 4.15 -5.49 -12.92
N CYS A 106 4.80 -4.76 -13.83
CA CYS A 106 4.92 -5.15 -15.24
C CYS A 106 6.13 -6.05 -15.53
N ASP A 107 7.06 -6.21 -14.57
CA ASP A 107 8.26 -7.04 -14.73
C ASP A 107 8.11 -8.40 -14.04
N MET A 108 8.47 -9.47 -14.76
CA MET A 108 8.42 -10.84 -14.24
C MET A 108 9.37 -11.06 -13.04
N GLU A 109 10.45 -10.31 -12.90
CA GLU A 109 11.36 -10.41 -11.74
C GLU A 109 10.68 -9.98 -10.44
N ALA A 110 9.87 -8.93 -10.46
CA ALA A 110 9.15 -8.46 -9.28
C ALA A 110 8.03 -9.43 -8.84
N LEU A 111 7.46 -10.19 -9.77
CA LEU A 111 6.45 -11.22 -9.48
C LEU A 111 7.05 -12.49 -8.84
N HIS A 112 8.29 -12.86 -9.18
CA HIS A 112 8.96 -14.00 -8.55
C HIS A 112 9.28 -13.72 -7.08
N GLY A 113 9.72 -12.50 -6.75
CA GLY A 113 10.03 -12.09 -5.38
C GLY A 113 8.82 -12.02 -4.43
N ILE A 114 7.59 -11.91 -4.97
CA ILE A 114 6.35 -11.94 -4.16
C ILE A 114 5.96 -13.38 -3.78
N ARG A 115 6.29 -14.36 -4.63
CA ARG A 115 5.86 -15.76 -4.46
C ARG A 115 6.87 -16.61 -3.68
N SER A 116 8.02 -16.06 -3.32
CA SER A 116 9.14 -16.70 -2.64
C SER A 116 9.22 -16.28 -1.18
#